data_AF-A0A959Z1J1-F1
#
_entry.id   AF-A0A959Z1J1-F1
#
_cell.length_a   1.000
_cell.length_b   1.000
_cell.length_c   1.000
_cell.angle_alpha   90.00
_cell.angle_beta   90.00
_cell.angle_gamma   90.00
#
_symmetry.space_group_name_H-M   'P 1'
#
loop_
_entity.id
_entity.type
_entity.pdbx_description
1 polymer ?
#
loop_
_entity_poly.entity_id
_entity_poly.type
_entity_poly.pdbx_seq_one_letter_code
_entity_poly.pdbx_strand_id
1 'polypeptide(L)'
;PESVEDIFVDCTINSPGGADMDGMVVDLRRFAMQLAQNPVEARLHLTHPTTDPDLDASLRASVDLGSLKRVVPMEAGDELSGSITANVALKGRMSAIEQQRYKDFTAEGELILLDMVYRSDSLPYPVGIESMYFGFTPQYLKLDRYEGTIGRSDLQANGRFDNYLQWWLQDSTLAGSFNVRSNKFDLNELMGPEEEATAEGGEVTADSSSMSVIEVPKNIDFRMSAEVQQVIYDDMTLADCKG
;
A
#
# COMPACT_ATOMS: atom_id res chain seq x y z
N PRO A 1 17.30 -0.56 -24.07
CA PRO A 1 16.04 -1.17 -23.61
C PRO A 1 16.33 -2.59 -23.09
N GLU A 2 16.28 -2.79 -21.78
CA GLU A 2 16.08 -4.15 -21.27
C GLU A 2 14.64 -4.54 -21.58
N SER A 3 14.45 -5.78 -22.01
CA SER A 3 13.16 -6.29 -22.46
C SER A 3 12.47 -7.04 -21.33
N VAL A 4 11.14 -7.12 -21.40
CA VAL A 4 10.43 -8.16 -20.66
C VAL A 4 10.69 -9.46 -21.38
N GLU A 5 11.31 -10.41 -20.70
CA GLU A 5 11.75 -11.68 -21.28
C GLU A 5 11.05 -12.84 -20.55
N ASP A 6 11.01 -14.01 -21.19
CA ASP A 6 10.46 -15.25 -20.62
C ASP A 6 9.06 -15.10 -20.01
N ILE A 7 8.16 -14.42 -20.72
CA ILE A 7 6.76 -14.30 -20.34
C ILE A 7 6.04 -15.63 -20.63
N PHE A 8 5.72 -16.36 -19.58
CA PHE A 8 4.85 -17.52 -19.63
C PHE A 8 3.53 -17.19 -18.92
N VAL A 9 2.46 -17.13 -19.70
CA VAL A 9 1.09 -16.94 -19.18
C VAL A 9 0.25 -18.13 -19.62
N ASP A 10 -0.04 -19.02 -18.70
CA ASP A 10 -1.10 -20.03 -18.86
C ASP A 10 -2.30 -19.58 -18.04
N CYS A 11 -3.13 -18.74 -18.66
CA CYS A 11 -4.35 -18.20 -18.09
C CYS A 11 -5.55 -18.68 -18.90
N THR A 12 -6.51 -19.30 -18.23
CA THR A 12 -7.81 -19.66 -18.79
C THR A 12 -8.88 -18.94 -18.00
N ILE A 13 -9.65 -18.08 -18.68
CA ILE A 13 -10.83 -17.43 -18.09
C ILE A 13 -12.04 -18.09 -18.72
N ASN A 14 -12.86 -18.73 -17.88
CA ASN A 14 -14.10 -19.36 -18.31
C ASN A 14 -15.27 -18.60 -17.71
N SER A 15 -16.16 -18.09 -18.55
CA SER A 15 -17.38 -17.41 -18.14
C SER A 15 -18.55 -18.06 -18.86
N PRO A 16 -19.59 -18.54 -18.14
CA PRO A 16 -20.72 -19.24 -18.76
C PRO A 16 -21.61 -18.36 -19.66
N GLY A 17 -21.36 -17.04 -19.75
CA GLY A 17 -22.11 -16.11 -20.59
C GLY A 17 -23.48 -15.77 -20.00
N GLY A 18 -23.74 -14.48 -19.77
CA GLY A 18 -24.99 -13.97 -19.17
C GLY A 18 -24.72 -12.97 -18.05
N ALA A 19 -25.78 -12.54 -17.34
CA ALA A 19 -25.67 -11.66 -16.17
C ALA A 19 -25.10 -12.35 -14.92
N ASP A 20 -24.87 -13.66 -14.98
CA ASP A 20 -24.36 -14.48 -13.89
C ASP A 20 -22.83 -14.51 -13.90
N MET A 21 -22.24 -13.56 -13.19
CA MET A 21 -20.78 -13.43 -13.05
C MET A 21 -20.19 -14.41 -12.03
N ASP A 22 -21.03 -15.15 -11.29
CA ASP A 22 -20.55 -16.03 -10.23
C ASP A 22 -20.04 -17.37 -10.75
N GLY A 23 -20.57 -17.85 -11.88
CA GLY A 23 -20.04 -19.01 -12.58
C GLY A 23 -18.67 -18.78 -13.25
N MET A 24 -18.06 -17.59 -13.09
CA MET A 24 -16.76 -17.26 -13.64
C MET A 24 -15.65 -18.02 -12.91
N VAL A 25 -14.78 -18.66 -13.70
CA VAL A 25 -13.57 -19.32 -13.24
C VAL A 25 -12.38 -18.63 -13.85
N VAL A 26 -11.48 -18.13 -13.00
CA VAL A 26 -10.18 -17.59 -13.41
C VAL A 26 -9.14 -18.61 -13.00
N ASP A 27 -8.51 -19.25 -13.98
CA ASP A 27 -7.48 -20.26 -13.77
C ASP A 27 -6.17 -19.85 -14.42
N LEU A 28 -5.34 -19.15 -13.65
CA LEU A 28 -3.95 -18.83 -13.94
C LEU A 28 -3.06 -19.92 -13.34
N ARG A 29 -2.86 -21.00 -14.09
CA ARG A 29 -2.10 -22.18 -13.64
C ARG A 29 -0.63 -21.85 -13.41
N ARG A 30 -0.07 -21.03 -14.30
CA ARG A 30 1.28 -20.51 -14.15
C ARG A 30 1.40 -19.17 -14.86
N PHE A 31 1.80 -18.18 -14.09
CA PHE A 31 2.39 -16.95 -14.57
C PHE A 31 3.85 -16.96 -14.18
N ALA A 32 4.75 -16.77 -15.14
CA ALA A 32 6.15 -16.51 -14.88
C ALA A 32 6.63 -15.45 -15.85
N MET A 33 7.40 -14.48 -15.38
CA MET A 33 8.03 -13.48 -16.23
C MET A 33 9.37 -13.05 -15.66
N GLN A 34 10.26 -12.60 -16.54
CA GLN A 34 11.47 -11.86 -16.17
C GLN A 34 11.28 -10.39 -16.52
N LEU A 35 11.10 -9.55 -15.50
CA LEU A 35 10.94 -8.11 -15.66
C LEU A 35 12.28 -7.42 -15.42
N ALA A 36 13.02 -7.02 -16.45
CA ALA A 36 14.39 -6.52 -16.30
C ALA A 36 15.30 -7.47 -15.48
N GLN A 37 15.24 -8.77 -15.79
CA GLN A 37 15.95 -9.84 -15.06
C GLN A 37 15.44 -10.13 -13.64
N ASN A 38 14.29 -9.55 -13.25
CA ASN A 38 13.64 -9.84 -11.99
C ASN A 38 12.58 -10.92 -12.14
N PRO A 39 12.70 -12.06 -11.45
CA PRO A 39 11.74 -13.14 -11.54
C PRO A 39 10.45 -12.78 -10.81
N VAL A 40 9.33 -12.97 -11.51
CA VAL A 40 7.99 -12.91 -10.94
C VAL A 40 7.26 -14.18 -11.33
N GLU A 41 6.81 -14.94 -10.35
CA GLU A 41 5.98 -16.12 -10.53
C GLU A 41 4.67 -15.96 -9.76
N ALA A 42 3.56 -16.28 -10.40
CA ALA A 42 2.26 -16.28 -9.76
C ALA A 42 1.40 -17.46 -10.23
N ARG A 43 0.46 -17.85 -9.38
CA ARG A 43 -0.67 -18.70 -9.76
C ARG A 43 -1.91 -18.16 -9.07
N LEU A 44 -3.05 -18.32 -9.73
CA LEU A 44 -4.33 -17.90 -9.21
C LEU A 44 -5.40 -18.86 -9.73
N HIS A 45 -6.11 -19.50 -8.82
CA HIS A 45 -7.35 -20.18 -9.11
C HIS A 45 -8.45 -19.47 -8.31
N LEU A 46 -9.42 -18.91 -9.01
CA LEU A 46 -10.55 -18.19 -8.40
C LEU A 46 -11.85 -18.69 -8.99
N THR A 47 -12.77 -19.09 -8.12
CA THR A 47 -14.14 -19.47 -8.49
C THR A 47 -15.13 -18.74 -7.60
N HIS A 48 -16.38 -18.59 -8.08
CA HIS A 48 -17.45 -17.89 -7.35
C HIS A 48 -17.04 -16.47 -6.92
N PRO A 49 -16.50 -15.63 -7.84
CA PRO A 49 -15.88 -14.36 -7.47
C PRO A 49 -16.87 -13.33 -6.93
N THR A 50 -18.19 -13.57 -7.04
CA THR A 50 -19.21 -12.62 -6.60
C THR A 50 -19.94 -13.01 -5.32
N THR A 51 -20.15 -14.31 -5.06
CA THR A 51 -20.92 -14.77 -3.90
C THR A 51 -20.02 -15.25 -2.74
N ASP A 52 -19.19 -16.26 -2.96
CA ASP A 52 -18.25 -16.82 -1.98
C ASP A 52 -16.92 -17.14 -2.67
N PRO A 53 -16.06 -16.14 -2.87
CA PRO A 53 -14.78 -16.32 -3.55
C PRO A 53 -13.97 -17.48 -2.95
N ASP A 54 -13.76 -18.53 -3.75
CA ASP A 54 -12.86 -19.64 -3.42
C ASP A 54 -11.54 -19.40 -4.15
N LEU A 55 -10.51 -19.05 -3.37
CA LEU A 55 -9.23 -18.57 -3.84
C LEU A 55 -8.15 -19.62 -3.55
N ASP A 56 -7.28 -19.88 -4.53
CA ASP A 56 -6.00 -20.54 -4.34
C ASP A 56 -4.93 -19.77 -5.14
N ALA A 57 -4.18 -18.92 -4.45
CA ALA A 57 -3.22 -18.01 -5.03
C ALA A 57 -1.83 -18.19 -4.40
N SER A 58 -0.79 -18.02 -5.21
CA SER A 58 0.55 -17.76 -4.68
C SER A 58 1.29 -16.78 -5.54
N LEU A 59 2.12 -15.95 -4.91
CA LEU A 59 2.98 -14.97 -5.54
C LEU A 59 4.39 -15.13 -5.01
N ARG A 60 5.36 -15.21 -5.91
CA ARG A 60 6.79 -15.10 -5.62
C ARG A 60 7.38 -14.05 -6.53
N ALA A 61 7.92 -12.98 -5.95
CA ALA A 61 8.53 -11.91 -6.70
C ALA A 61 9.79 -11.44 -5.99
N SER A 62 10.82 -11.14 -6.77
CA SER A 62 12.04 -10.47 -6.29
C SER A 62 12.40 -9.42 -7.33
N VAL A 63 12.16 -8.15 -7.01
CA VAL A 63 12.22 -7.05 -7.97
C VAL A 63 13.13 -5.94 -7.47
N ASP A 64 14.15 -5.62 -8.26
CA ASP A 64 14.95 -4.40 -8.14
C ASP A 64 14.20 -3.24 -8.80
N LEU A 65 13.75 -2.27 -8.00
CA LEU A 65 12.98 -1.13 -8.46
C LEU A 65 13.81 -0.16 -9.32
N GLY A 66 15.13 -0.13 -9.15
CA GLY A 66 16.04 0.66 -9.98
C GLY A 66 16.11 0.15 -11.42
N SER A 67 15.98 -1.17 -11.61
CA SER A 67 15.90 -1.78 -12.93
C SER A 67 14.56 -1.54 -13.64
N LEU A 68 13.46 -1.36 -12.90
CA LEU A 68 12.12 -1.12 -13.47
C LEU A 68 12.03 0.16 -14.29
N LYS A 69 12.81 1.20 -13.95
CA LYS A 69 12.93 2.45 -14.71
C LYS A 69 13.23 2.24 -16.20
N ARG A 70 13.88 1.12 -16.54
CA ARG A 70 14.30 0.82 -17.92
C ARG A 70 13.19 0.19 -18.76
N VAL A 71 12.12 -0.27 -18.11
CA VAL A 71 11.02 -1.03 -18.73
C VAL A 71 9.69 -0.30 -18.60
N VAL A 72 9.48 0.41 -17.50
CA VAL A 72 8.30 1.25 -17.26
C VAL A 72 8.70 2.71 -17.51
N PRO A 73 8.10 3.40 -18.49
CA PRO A 73 8.36 4.82 -18.72
C PRO A 73 7.89 5.62 -17.50
N MET A 74 8.82 6.37 -16.90
CA MET A 74 8.56 7.30 -15.81
C MET A 74 8.65 8.74 -16.32
N GLU A 75 8.10 9.70 -15.58
CA GLU A 75 8.21 11.10 -15.96
C GLU A 75 9.66 11.59 -15.80
N ALA A 76 10.02 12.62 -16.56
CA ALA A 76 11.38 13.15 -16.54
C ALA A 76 11.65 13.85 -15.21
N GLY A 77 12.49 13.26 -14.35
CA GLY A 77 12.76 13.76 -12.99
C GLY A 77 12.51 12.70 -11.92
N ASP A 78 11.79 11.63 -12.27
CA ASP A 78 11.44 10.59 -11.32
C ASP A 78 12.66 9.75 -10.92
N GLU A 79 12.82 9.56 -9.62
CA GLU A 79 13.75 8.61 -9.04
C GLU A 79 12.97 7.49 -8.33
N LEU A 80 13.38 6.26 -8.59
CA LEU A 80 12.87 5.04 -8.01
C LEU A 80 14.05 4.08 -7.87
N SER A 81 14.24 3.56 -6.67
CA SER A 81 15.24 2.54 -6.34
C SER A 81 14.75 1.73 -5.15
N GLY A 82 15.48 0.67 -4.80
CA GLY A 82 15.14 -0.25 -3.72
C GLY A 82 14.84 -1.66 -4.23
N SER A 83 14.49 -2.55 -3.30
CA SER A 83 14.18 -3.94 -3.61
C SER A 83 12.88 -4.37 -2.96
N ILE A 84 12.06 -5.11 -3.73
CA ILE A 84 10.83 -5.75 -3.26
C ILE A 84 11.03 -7.26 -3.30
N THR A 85 10.78 -7.94 -2.19
CA THR A 85 10.66 -9.39 -2.14
C THR A 85 9.27 -9.74 -1.64
N ALA A 86 8.56 -10.60 -2.35
CA ALA A 86 7.27 -11.13 -1.93
C ALA A 86 7.25 -12.65 -2.08
N ASN A 87 6.76 -13.34 -1.07
CA ASN A 87 6.46 -14.76 -1.13
C ASN A 87 5.19 -14.98 -0.32
N VAL A 88 4.05 -15.08 -1.00
CA VAL A 88 2.71 -15.08 -0.39
C VAL A 88 1.93 -16.27 -0.91
N ALA A 89 1.20 -16.94 -0.02
CA ALA A 89 0.25 -18.01 -0.36
C ALA A 89 -1.09 -17.77 0.34
N LEU A 90 -2.16 -17.76 -0.45
CA LEU A 90 -3.53 -17.59 0.00
C LEU A 90 -4.36 -18.78 -0.48
N LYS A 91 -5.14 -19.42 0.40
CA LYS A 91 -6.00 -20.53 0.02
C LYS A 91 -7.23 -20.66 0.91
N GLY A 92 -8.41 -20.64 0.32
CA GLY A 92 -9.67 -20.92 1.00
C GLY A 92 -10.81 -20.03 0.50
N ARG A 93 -11.97 -20.20 1.15
CA ARG A 93 -13.18 -19.45 0.84
C ARG A 93 -13.33 -18.20 1.68
N MET A 94 -13.88 -17.14 1.09
CA MET A 94 -14.15 -15.91 1.81
C MET A 94 -15.11 -16.13 3.00
N SER A 95 -16.11 -17.01 2.85
CA SER A 95 -17.02 -17.38 3.92
C SER A 95 -16.33 -17.96 5.17
N ALA A 96 -15.12 -18.52 5.04
CA ALA A 96 -14.31 -18.93 6.18
C ALA A 96 -13.77 -17.73 6.96
N ILE A 97 -13.36 -16.65 6.29
CA ILE A 97 -12.92 -15.41 6.92
C ILE A 97 -14.10 -14.69 7.58
N GLU A 98 -15.22 -14.54 6.87
CA GLU A 98 -16.44 -13.89 7.39
C GLU A 98 -16.98 -14.59 8.64
N GLN A 99 -16.97 -15.93 8.65
CA GLN A 99 -17.44 -16.74 9.76
C GLN A 99 -16.34 -17.00 10.81
N GLN A 100 -15.23 -16.26 10.73
CA GLN A 100 -14.08 -16.32 11.66
C GLN A 100 -13.48 -17.73 11.81
N ARG A 101 -13.67 -18.59 10.81
CA ARG A 101 -13.05 -19.91 10.68
C ARG A 101 -11.67 -19.79 10.03
N TYR A 102 -10.79 -19.03 10.65
CA TYR A 102 -9.44 -18.79 10.17
C TYR A 102 -8.57 -20.04 10.00
N LYS A 103 -8.97 -21.19 10.56
CA LYS A 103 -8.30 -22.49 10.35
C LYS A 103 -8.59 -23.09 8.97
N ASP A 104 -9.69 -22.69 8.35
CA ASP A 104 -10.13 -23.17 7.03
C ASP A 104 -9.63 -22.25 5.91
N PHE A 105 -8.86 -21.20 6.25
CA PHE A 105 -8.26 -20.27 5.32
C PHE A 105 -6.77 -20.16 5.59
N THR A 106 -5.95 -20.40 4.56
CA THR A 106 -4.51 -20.18 4.59
C THR A 106 -4.24 -18.78 4.07
N ALA A 107 -3.52 -17.99 4.85
CA ALA A 107 -2.87 -16.77 4.39
C ALA A 107 -1.53 -16.69 5.10
N GLU A 108 -0.47 -16.88 4.36
CA GLU A 108 0.88 -16.91 4.90
C GLU A 108 1.88 -16.31 3.92
N GLY A 109 3.03 -15.95 4.46
CA GLY A 109 4.11 -15.37 3.69
C GLY A 109 4.42 -13.93 4.08
N GLU A 110 5.29 -13.32 3.29
CA GLU A 110 5.86 -12.03 3.60
C GLU A 110 5.97 -11.13 2.37
N LEU A 111 5.94 -9.83 2.62
CA LEU A 111 6.34 -8.80 1.67
C LEU A 111 7.37 -7.91 2.36
N ILE A 112 8.53 -7.81 1.75
CA ILE A 112 9.67 -7.05 2.24
C ILE A 112 10.00 -5.98 1.20
N LEU A 113 10.13 -4.74 1.65
CA LEU A 113 10.62 -3.62 0.86
C LEU A 113 11.81 -3.00 1.59
N LEU A 114 12.94 -2.88 0.90
CA LEU A 114 14.19 -2.35 1.46
C LEU A 114 14.77 -1.26 0.57
N ASP A 115 15.40 -0.29 1.22
CA ASP A 115 16.19 0.78 0.60
C ASP A 115 15.45 1.50 -0.54
N MET A 116 14.14 1.68 -0.38
CA MET A 116 13.34 2.38 -1.37
C MET A 116 13.61 3.88 -1.30
N VAL A 117 13.89 4.48 -2.44
CA VAL A 117 13.86 5.93 -2.61
C VAL A 117 12.94 6.23 -3.77
N TYR A 118 11.89 7.02 -3.49
CA TYR A 118 10.99 7.54 -4.50
C TYR A 118 10.98 9.06 -4.49
N ARG A 119 11.25 9.64 -5.65
CA ARG A 119 11.19 11.07 -5.92
C ARG A 119 10.41 11.27 -7.19
N SER A 120 9.51 12.23 -7.20
CA SER A 120 8.72 12.59 -8.37
C SER A 120 8.39 14.07 -8.25
N ASP A 121 8.27 14.76 -9.38
CA ASP A 121 7.79 16.15 -9.41
C ASP A 121 6.33 16.27 -8.93
N SER A 122 5.58 15.15 -8.93
CA SER A 122 4.23 15.08 -8.37
C SER A 122 4.18 14.97 -6.84
N LEU A 123 5.31 14.74 -6.18
CA LEU A 123 5.41 14.71 -4.72
C LEU A 123 6.17 15.93 -4.20
N PRO A 124 5.65 16.64 -3.18
CA PRO A 124 6.33 17.81 -2.63
C PRO A 124 7.66 17.44 -1.96
N TYR A 125 7.79 16.19 -1.48
CA TYR A 125 8.97 15.70 -0.78
C TYR A 125 9.33 14.27 -1.23
N PRO A 126 10.63 13.92 -1.25
CA PRO A 126 11.05 12.55 -1.51
C PRO A 126 10.62 11.63 -0.36
N VAL A 127 10.26 10.40 -0.72
CA VAL A 127 9.90 9.34 0.22
C VAL A 127 11.00 8.30 0.22
N GLY A 128 11.59 8.10 1.40
CA GLY A 128 12.55 7.03 1.67
C GLY A 128 11.91 5.96 2.53
N ILE A 129 12.07 4.69 2.17
CA ILE A 129 11.74 3.55 3.02
C ILE A 129 13.00 2.75 3.20
N GLU A 130 13.59 2.80 4.40
CA GLU A 130 14.75 2.00 4.74
C GLU A 130 14.35 0.53 4.84
N SER A 131 13.26 0.26 5.56
CA SER A 131 12.74 -1.09 5.67
C SER A 131 11.25 -1.15 5.94
N MET A 132 10.57 -2.09 5.29
CA MET A 132 9.16 -2.39 5.52
C MET A 132 8.95 -3.90 5.43
N TYR A 133 8.36 -4.47 6.48
CA TYR A 133 8.12 -5.91 6.60
C TYR A 133 6.65 -6.16 6.89
N PHE A 134 6.01 -6.86 5.97
CA PHE A 134 4.65 -7.33 6.08
C PHE A 134 4.60 -8.84 6.26
N GLY A 135 3.81 -9.30 7.23
CA GLY A 135 3.50 -10.71 7.44
C GLY A 135 2.02 -10.99 7.18
N PHE A 136 1.73 -11.88 6.23
CA PHE A 136 0.35 -12.28 5.92
C PHE A 136 -0.16 -13.28 6.95
N THR A 137 -1.36 -13.06 7.47
CA THR A 137 -2.07 -14.02 8.33
C THR A 137 -3.55 -14.02 7.99
N PRO A 138 -4.32 -15.10 8.25
CA PRO A 138 -5.74 -15.13 7.90
C PRO A 138 -6.58 -14.07 8.63
N GLN A 139 -6.12 -13.60 9.80
CA GLN A 139 -6.87 -12.68 10.64
C GLN A 139 -6.57 -11.21 10.32
N TYR A 140 -5.30 -10.91 10.07
CA TYR A 140 -4.81 -9.54 9.85
C TYR A 140 -3.51 -9.57 9.03
N LEU A 141 -3.24 -8.48 8.33
CA LEU A 141 -1.94 -8.25 7.71
C LEU A 141 -1.06 -7.53 8.73
N LYS A 142 0.03 -8.18 9.16
CA LYS A 142 0.92 -7.65 10.19
C LYS A 142 1.93 -6.70 9.54
N LEU A 143 2.07 -5.50 10.07
CA LEU A 143 3.21 -4.62 9.80
C LEU A 143 4.22 -4.84 10.93
N ASP A 144 5.21 -5.69 10.67
CA ASP A 144 6.24 -6.03 11.67
C ASP A 144 7.15 -4.84 11.96
N ARG A 145 7.56 -4.14 10.90
CA ARG A 145 8.42 -2.97 10.97
C ARG A 145 8.21 -2.11 9.73
N TYR A 146 8.18 -0.82 9.95
CA TYR A 146 8.33 0.22 8.97
C TYR A 146 9.35 1.21 9.51
N GLU A 147 10.32 1.59 8.69
CA GLU A 147 11.26 2.67 8.93
C GLU A 147 11.48 3.42 7.63
N GLY A 148 11.35 4.73 7.70
CA GLY A 148 11.46 5.57 6.52
C GLY A 148 11.54 7.05 6.86
N THR A 149 11.60 7.84 5.81
CA THR A 149 11.69 9.28 5.86
C THR A 149 10.77 9.90 4.82
N ILE A 150 10.12 11.00 5.18
CA ILE A 150 9.41 11.85 4.23
C ILE A 150 10.01 13.24 4.42
N GLY A 151 10.66 13.79 3.38
CA GLY A 151 11.35 15.07 3.51
C GLY A 151 12.39 15.07 4.62
N ARG A 152 12.15 15.84 5.68
CA ARG A 152 13.01 15.97 6.87
C ARG A 152 12.47 15.21 8.08
N SER A 153 11.35 14.52 7.91
CA SER A 153 10.66 13.76 8.95
C SER A 153 11.09 12.30 8.93
N ASP A 154 11.50 11.75 10.08
CA ASP A 154 11.74 10.32 10.24
C ASP A 154 10.49 9.63 10.81
N LEU A 155 10.21 8.42 10.34
CA LEU A 155 9.03 7.67 10.72
C LEU A 155 9.40 6.21 10.96
N GLN A 156 8.94 5.70 12.10
CA GLN A 156 8.96 4.29 12.43
C GLN A 156 7.54 3.86 12.75
N ALA A 157 7.12 2.70 12.24
CA ALA A 157 5.80 2.18 12.57
C ALA A 157 5.79 0.67 12.70
N ASN A 158 4.87 0.17 13.52
CA ASN A 158 4.46 -1.22 13.53
C ASN A 158 2.96 -1.30 13.81
N GLY A 159 2.35 -2.44 13.52
CA GLY A 159 0.92 -2.60 13.75
C GLY A 159 0.32 -3.72 12.93
N ARG A 160 -0.95 -3.54 12.58
CA ARG A 160 -1.67 -4.48 11.75
C ARG A 160 -2.81 -3.81 11.01
N PHE A 161 -3.17 -4.41 9.88
CA PHE A 161 -4.38 -4.13 9.13
C PHE A 161 -5.37 -5.26 9.36
N ASP A 162 -6.51 -4.92 9.93
CA ASP A 162 -7.65 -5.79 10.08
C ASP A 162 -8.51 -5.72 8.79
N ASN A 163 -9.22 -6.80 8.48
CA ASN A 163 -10.13 -6.85 7.32
C ASN A 163 -9.48 -6.72 5.92
N TYR A 164 -8.16 -6.88 5.80
CA TYR A 164 -7.44 -6.65 4.54
C TYR A 164 -7.90 -7.56 3.38
N LEU A 165 -8.30 -8.81 3.68
CA LEU A 165 -8.80 -9.76 2.67
C LEU A 165 -10.17 -9.35 2.10
N GLN A 166 -11.09 -8.90 2.95
CA GLN A 166 -12.42 -8.46 2.51
C GLN A 166 -12.33 -7.11 1.79
N TRP A 167 -11.43 -6.21 2.23
CA TRP A 167 -11.15 -4.97 1.49
C TRP A 167 -10.64 -5.27 0.08
N TRP A 168 -9.70 -6.22 -0.07
CA TRP A 168 -9.12 -6.56 -1.37
C TRP A 168 -10.10 -7.27 -2.32
N LEU A 169 -10.98 -8.13 -1.80
CA LEU A 169 -11.83 -9.00 -2.63
C LEU A 169 -13.28 -8.53 -2.75
N GLN A 170 -13.79 -7.76 -1.79
CA GLN A 170 -15.20 -7.39 -1.67
C GLN A 170 -15.43 -5.87 -1.46
N ASP A 171 -14.40 -5.03 -1.59
CA ASP A 171 -14.50 -3.57 -1.39
C ASP A 171 -15.05 -3.19 0.01
N SER A 172 -14.70 -3.98 1.03
CA SER A 172 -15.06 -3.73 2.43
C SER A 172 -14.19 -2.65 3.08
N THR A 173 -14.50 -2.19 4.29
CA THR A 173 -13.68 -1.18 5.01
C THR A 173 -12.34 -1.76 5.47
N LEU A 174 -11.22 -1.12 5.12
CA LEU A 174 -9.91 -1.46 5.65
C LEU A 174 -9.73 -0.86 7.05
N ALA A 175 -9.54 -1.72 8.05
CA ALA A 175 -9.30 -1.28 9.42
C ALA A 175 -7.84 -1.50 9.82
N GLY A 176 -7.36 -0.80 10.83
CA GLY A 176 -5.98 -0.98 11.27
C GLY A 176 -5.65 -0.29 12.57
N SER A 177 -4.59 -0.79 13.20
CA SER A 177 -4.04 -0.24 14.43
C SER A 177 -2.53 -0.14 14.33
N PHE A 178 -1.98 1.05 14.53
CA PHE A 178 -0.56 1.34 14.35
C PHE A 178 0.03 2.06 15.54
N ASN A 179 1.26 1.71 15.89
CA ASN A 179 2.11 2.52 16.74
C ASN A 179 3.12 3.21 15.84
N VAL A 180 3.13 4.53 15.86
CA VAL A 180 4.03 5.38 15.10
C VAL A 180 4.98 6.08 16.05
N ARG A 181 6.26 6.07 15.71
CA ARG A 181 7.31 6.79 16.41
C ARG A 181 8.09 7.66 15.45
N SER A 182 8.52 8.80 15.94
CA SER A 182 9.35 9.72 15.18
C SER A 182 10.27 10.48 16.12
N ASN A 183 11.54 10.67 15.73
CA ASN A 183 12.41 11.60 16.45
C ASN A 183 12.07 13.03 16.04
N LYS A 184 11.86 13.26 14.75
CA LYS A 184 11.47 14.53 14.18
C LYS A 184 10.34 14.35 13.16
N PHE A 185 9.25 15.06 13.39
CA PHE A 185 8.10 15.11 12.49
C PHE A 185 7.77 16.55 12.12
N ASP A 186 7.89 16.89 10.85
CA ASP A 186 7.62 18.22 10.32
C ASP A 186 6.23 18.24 9.70
N LEU A 187 5.25 18.78 10.42
CA LEU A 187 3.87 18.86 9.96
C LEU A 187 3.70 19.82 8.78
N ASN A 188 4.62 20.77 8.61
CA ASN A 188 4.60 21.70 7.48
C ASN A 188 4.78 20.94 6.16
N GLU A 189 5.46 19.79 6.19
CA GLU A 189 5.61 18.93 5.02
C GLU A 189 4.30 18.24 4.59
N LEU A 190 3.31 18.14 5.49
CA LEU A 190 2.01 17.54 5.23
C LEU A 190 0.90 18.56 4.90
N MET A 191 1.08 19.82 5.25
CA MET A 191 0.08 20.87 5.00
C MET A 191 0.01 21.30 3.52
N GLY A 192 0.85 20.73 2.66
CA GLY A 192 1.00 21.16 1.27
C GLY A 192 1.83 22.44 1.17
N PRO A 193 2.16 22.90 -0.05
CA PRO A 193 2.83 24.18 -0.21
C PRO A 193 1.95 25.27 0.42
N GLU A 194 2.52 26.04 1.34
CA GLU A 194 1.94 27.30 1.75
C GLU A 194 1.82 28.17 0.49
N GLU A 195 0.59 28.39 0.02
CA GLU A 195 0.35 29.61 -0.74
C GLU A 195 0.69 30.74 0.22
N GLU A 196 1.86 31.34 0.05
CA GLU A 196 2.13 32.65 0.63
C GLU A 196 0.97 33.55 0.21
N ALA A 197 0.08 33.82 1.16
CA ALA A 197 -0.93 34.85 0.99
C ALA A 197 -0.17 36.15 0.78
N THR A 198 0.00 36.55 -0.48
CA THR A 198 0.44 37.88 -0.84
C THR A 198 -0.56 38.86 -0.23
N ALA A 199 -0.16 39.48 0.86
CA ALA A 199 -0.86 40.59 1.47
C ALA A 199 -0.78 41.80 0.53
N GLU A 200 -1.67 41.89 -0.45
CA GLU A 200 -2.04 43.16 -1.06
C GLU A 200 -3.37 43.62 -0.46
N GLY A 201 -3.31 44.77 0.22
CA GLY A 201 -4.46 45.38 0.87
C GLY A 201 -5.57 45.72 -0.11
N GLY A 202 -6.78 45.24 0.19
CA GLY A 202 -8.01 45.61 -0.50
C GLY A 202 -9.22 44.90 0.12
N GLU A 203 -9.99 45.66 0.91
CA GLU A 203 -11.37 45.40 1.38
C GLU A 203 -11.72 44.02 1.99
N VAL A 204 -12.10 44.08 3.26
CA VAL A 204 -12.70 42.99 4.04
C VAL A 204 -14.03 42.60 3.41
N THR A 205 -14.01 41.57 2.57
CA THR A 205 -15.12 40.64 2.49
C THR A 205 -14.81 39.51 3.47
N ALA A 206 -15.76 39.21 4.35
CA ALA A 206 -15.68 38.08 5.24
C ALA A 206 -15.77 36.81 4.38
N ASP A 207 -14.63 36.42 3.80
CA ASP A 207 -14.51 35.18 3.08
C ASP A 207 -14.46 34.08 4.12
N SER A 208 -15.56 33.34 4.24
CA SER A 208 -15.59 32.10 4.99
C SER A 208 -14.61 31.17 4.29
N SER A 209 -13.36 31.16 4.76
CA SER A 209 -12.43 30.09 4.44
C SER A 209 -13.19 28.80 4.69
N SER A 210 -13.56 28.15 3.60
CA SER A 210 -14.09 26.81 3.63
C SER A 210 -13.03 26.01 4.35
N MET A 211 -13.28 25.68 5.62
CA MET A 211 -12.54 24.61 6.27
C MET A 211 -12.59 23.47 5.28
N SER A 212 -11.47 23.16 4.64
CA SER A 212 -11.34 21.99 3.79
C SER A 212 -11.68 20.84 4.72
N VAL A 213 -12.92 20.35 4.62
CA VAL A 213 -13.35 19.18 5.34
C VAL A 213 -12.40 18.11 4.85
N ILE A 214 -11.49 17.66 5.72
CA ILE A 214 -10.65 16.51 5.45
C ILE A 214 -11.65 15.39 5.18
N GLU A 215 -11.84 15.04 3.91
CA GLU A 215 -12.75 13.98 3.52
C GLU A 215 -12.16 12.69 4.06
N VAL A 216 -12.69 12.22 5.18
CA VAL A 216 -12.30 10.91 5.72
C VAL A 216 -12.65 9.88 4.66
N PRO A 217 -11.67 9.10 4.15
CA PRO A 217 -11.94 8.09 3.16
C PRO A 217 -13.00 7.13 3.68
N LYS A 218 -14.09 6.94 2.93
CA LYS A 218 -15.27 6.19 3.40
C LYS A 218 -14.96 4.74 3.80
N ASN A 219 -13.87 4.16 3.28
CA ASN A 219 -13.52 2.76 3.46
C ASN A 219 -12.24 2.57 4.30
N ILE A 220 -11.89 3.51 5.18
CA ILE A 220 -10.69 3.41 6.04
C ILE A 220 -11.02 3.71 7.51
N ASP A 221 -10.74 2.76 8.42
CA ASP A 221 -10.81 2.93 9.89
C ASP A 221 -9.45 2.64 10.53
N PHE A 222 -8.61 3.66 10.64
CA PHE A 222 -7.29 3.54 11.26
C PHE A 222 -7.25 4.17 12.64
N ARG A 223 -6.74 3.39 13.59
CA ARG A 223 -6.36 3.85 14.93
C ARG A 223 -4.85 3.93 15.00
N MET A 224 -4.35 5.07 15.45
CA MET A 224 -2.92 5.31 15.54
C MET A 224 -2.61 5.79 16.94
N SER A 225 -1.56 5.24 17.53
CA SER A 225 -0.88 5.88 18.64
C SER A 225 0.43 6.44 18.14
N ALA A 226 0.72 7.70 18.46
CA ALA A 226 1.90 8.41 18.01
C ALA A 226 2.75 8.82 19.22
N GLU A 227 4.07 8.62 19.11
CA GLU A 227 5.05 9.13 20.05
C GLU A 227 6.16 9.85 19.26
N VAL A 228 6.17 11.18 19.36
CA VAL A 228 7.05 12.04 18.56
C VAL A 228 7.90 12.89 19.49
N GLN A 229 9.22 12.81 19.37
CA GLN A 229 10.12 13.58 20.24
C GLN A 229 10.12 15.07 19.90
N GLN A 230 10.07 15.41 18.61
CA GLN A 230 10.03 16.78 18.14
C GLN A 230 9.02 16.93 16.99
N VAL A 231 7.98 17.73 17.21
CA VAL A 231 7.04 18.14 16.16
C VAL A 231 7.34 19.59 15.77
N ILE A 232 7.55 19.82 14.48
CA ILE A 232 7.63 21.18 13.90
C ILE A 232 6.27 21.48 13.27
N TYR A 233 5.70 22.62 13.64
CA TYR A 233 4.44 23.12 13.09
C TYR A 233 4.51 24.64 13.01
N ASP A 234 4.44 25.20 11.81
CA ASP A 234 4.66 26.61 11.55
C ASP A 234 6.00 27.06 12.19
N ASP A 235 6.02 28.17 12.92
CA ASP A 235 7.16 28.62 13.74
C ASP A 235 7.30 27.90 15.10
N MET A 236 6.42 26.95 15.42
CA MET A 236 6.41 26.26 16.72
C MET A 236 7.20 24.94 16.68
N THR A 237 7.98 24.72 17.75
CA THR A 237 8.60 23.42 18.04
C THR A 237 7.98 22.84 19.31
N LEU A 238 7.29 21.73 19.18
CA LEU A 238 6.71 20.97 20.29
C LEU A 238 7.62 19.77 20.58
N ALA A 239 7.83 19.47 21.86
CA ALA A 239 8.64 18.34 22.30
C ALA A 239 7.77 17.28 23.00
N ASP A 240 8.18 16.01 22.91
CA ASP A 240 7.59 14.86 23.60
C ASP A 240 6.07 14.72 23.41
N CYS A 241 5.61 14.86 22.16
CA CYS A 241 4.20 14.75 21.80
C CYS A 241 3.74 13.28 21.81
N LYS A 242 2.57 13.02 22.40
CA LYS A 242 1.94 11.70 22.46
C LYS A 242 0.45 11.78 22.13
N GLY A 243 -0.06 10.81 21.38
CA GLY A 243 -1.45 10.75 20.90
C GLY A 243 -1.93 9.33 20.63
#